data_AF-A0A9D4EC16-F1
#
_entry.id   AF-A0A9D4EC16-F1
#
_cell.length_a   1.000
_cell.length_b   1.000
_cell.length_c   1.000
_cell.angle_alpha   90.00
_cell.angle_beta   90.00
_cell.angle_gamma   90.00
#
_symmetry.space_group_name_H-M   'P 1'
#
loop_
_entity.id
_entity.type
_entity.pdbx_description
1 polymer ?
#
loop_
_entity_poly.entity_id
_entity_poly.type
_entity_poly.pdbx_seq_one_letter_code
_entity_poly.pdbx_strand_id
1 'polypeptide(L)'
;MVGEEYEILGVDADDTGGPNSWGFSIEYLVVAQDKDRDLEILLKWMRTQEEPSHKDLYLESNASKAYWINREAFELIDGVLYVMEDSDKKLVFPASLREQA
;
A
#
# COMPACT_ATOMS: atom_id res chain seq x y z
N MET A 1 17.36 9.54 -19.02
CA MET A 1 15.94 9.15 -18.93
C MET A 1 15.93 7.64 -18.91
N VAL A 2 15.73 7.03 -17.75
CA VAL A 2 15.52 5.59 -17.64
C VAL A 2 14.28 5.46 -16.78
N GLY A 3 13.16 5.10 -17.42
CA GLY A 3 11.94 4.75 -16.72
C GLY A 3 12.17 3.40 -16.05
N GLU A 4 12.01 3.36 -14.74
CA GLU A 4 11.96 2.11 -14.00
C GLU A 4 10.71 1.35 -14.45
N GLU A 5 10.94 0.21 -15.09
CA GLU A 5 9.92 -0.78 -15.41
C GLU A 5 9.48 -1.45 -14.11
N TYR A 6 8.21 -1.28 -13.75
CA TYR A 6 7.60 -1.98 -12.62
C TYR A 6 7.10 -3.34 -13.12
N GLU A 7 7.63 -4.43 -12.56
CA GLU A 7 7.17 -5.78 -12.86
C GLU A 7 5.79 -6.02 -12.21
N ILE A 8 4.78 -6.29 -13.04
CA ILE A 8 3.38 -6.43 -12.62
C ILE A 8 3.07 -7.93 -12.48
N LEU A 9 2.71 -8.36 -11.27
CA LEU A 9 2.16 -9.70 -11.04
C LEU A 9 0.77 -9.56 -10.41
N GLY A 10 -0.27 -9.70 -11.25
CA GLY A 10 -1.68 -9.74 -10.85
C GLY A 10 -2.14 -11.18 -10.65
N VAL A 11 -2.78 -11.48 -9.51
CA VAL A 11 -3.63 -12.67 -9.37
C VAL A 11 -4.63 -12.52 -8.22
N ASP A 12 -5.88 -12.87 -8.53
CA ASP A 12 -7.12 -12.91 -7.73
C ASP A 12 -6.97 -13.14 -6.21
N ALA A 13 -7.74 -12.36 -5.46
CA ALA A 13 -7.93 -12.51 -4.02
C ALA A 13 -8.94 -13.64 -3.71
N ASP A 14 -8.44 -14.87 -3.50
CA ASP A 14 -9.26 -15.95 -2.97
C ASP A 14 -9.24 -15.96 -1.43
N ASP A 15 -10.44 -15.79 -0.87
CA ASP A 15 -10.82 -15.81 0.54
C ASP A 15 -10.65 -17.21 1.14
N THR A 16 -9.41 -17.60 1.41
CA THR A 16 -9.12 -18.73 2.29
C THR A 16 -7.84 -18.41 3.03
N GLY A 17 -7.76 -18.65 4.34
CA GLY A 17 -6.60 -18.35 5.20
C GLY A 17 -5.28 -19.07 4.87
N GLY A 18 -5.02 -19.37 3.61
CA GLY A 18 -3.71 -19.68 3.06
C GLY A 18 -2.95 -18.43 2.62
N PRO A 19 -1.70 -18.59 2.17
CA PRO A 19 -0.94 -17.49 1.60
C PRO A 19 -1.70 -16.93 0.40
N ASN A 20 -1.84 -15.60 0.34
CA ASN A 20 -2.31 -14.92 -0.86
C ASN A 20 -1.36 -15.21 -2.04
N SER A 21 -1.67 -14.68 -3.23
CA SER A 21 -0.86 -14.78 -4.45
C SER A 21 0.63 -14.38 -4.29
N TRP A 22 1.00 -13.79 -3.14
CA TRP A 22 2.36 -13.39 -2.79
C TRP A 22 3.02 -14.26 -1.71
N GLY A 23 2.42 -15.36 -1.26
CA GLY A 23 3.03 -16.25 -0.28
C GLY A 23 2.86 -15.82 1.18
N PHE A 24 2.13 -14.73 1.45
CA PHE A 24 1.96 -14.16 2.79
C PHE A 24 0.53 -14.28 3.30
N SER A 25 0.36 -14.47 4.60
CA SER A 25 -0.96 -14.36 5.23
C SER A 25 -1.43 -12.90 5.25
N ILE A 26 -2.74 -12.68 5.14
CA ILE A 26 -3.35 -11.34 5.24
C ILE A 26 -2.92 -10.62 6.52
N GLU A 27 -2.97 -11.31 7.67
CA GLU A 27 -2.52 -10.75 8.96
C GLU A 27 -1.07 -10.25 8.92
N TYR A 28 -0.19 -10.97 8.22
CA TYR A 28 1.21 -10.57 8.08
C TYR A 28 1.34 -9.31 7.24
N LEU A 29 0.59 -9.20 6.14
CA LEU A 29 0.59 -8.02 5.29
C LEU A 29 0.04 -6.79 6.01
N VAL A 30 -1.06 -6.93 6.75
CA VAL A 30 -1.62 -5.85 7.57
C VAL A 30 -0.56 -5.34 8.54
N VAL A 31 0.11 -6.24 9.27
CA VAL A 31 1.16 -5.85 10.23
C VAL A 31 2.37 -5.23 9.53
N ALA A 32 2.76 -5.72 8.36
CA ALA A 32 3.88 -5.19 7.60
C ALA A 32 3.59 -3.79 7.05
N GLN A 33 2.39 -3.55 6.53
CA GLN A 33 1.97 -2.25 6.02
C GLN A 33 1.73 -1.24 7.15
N ASP A 34 1.18 -1.68 8.29
CA ASP A 34 0.97 -0.81 9.46
C ASP A 34 2.30 -0.34 10.07
N LYS A 35 3.37 -1.12 9.93
CA LYS A 35 4.74 -0.75 10.32
C LYS A 35 5.44 0.15 9.30
N ASP A 36 4.90 0.31 8.10
CA ASP A 36 5.48 1.15 7.08
C ASP A 36 5.12 2.62 7.35
N ARG A 37 6.14 3.38 7.74
CA ARG A 37 5.99 4.80 8.08
C ARG A 37 5.52 5.63 6.89
N ASP A 38 5.88 5.26 5.66
CA ASP A 38 5.47 5.99 4.47
C ASP A 38 3.99 5.75 4.12
N LEU A 39 3.41 4.62 4.58
CA LEU A 39 1.99 4.31 4.42
C LEU A 39 1.12 4.83 5.57
N GLU A 40 1.71 5.18 6.71
CA GLU A 40 0.99 5.58 7.94
C GLU A 40 -0.04 6.68 7.67
N ILE A 41 0.34 7.72 6.92
CA ILE A 41 -0.53 8.85 6.62
C ILE A 41 -1.75 8.45 5.77
N LEU A 42 -1.54 7.56 4.80
CA LEU A 42 -2.58 7.06 3.91
C LEU A 42 -3.50 6.11 4.67
N LEU A 43 -2.94 5.18 5.46
CA LEU A 43 -3.69 4.24 6.29
C LEU A 43 -4.54 4.97 7.33
N LYS A 44 -3.98 6.00 7.98
CA LYS A 44 -4.72 6.83 8.93
C LYS A 44 -5.93 7.46 8.26
N TRP A 45 -5.75 8.10 7.11
CA TRP A 45 -6.85 8.70 6.37
C TRP A 45 -7.88 7.66 5.91
N MET A 46 -7.48 6.51 5.38
CA MET A 46 -8.44 5.48 4.98
C MET A 46 -9.31 4.99 6.13
N ARG A 47 -8.72 4.82 7.32
CA ARG A 47 -9.42 4.35 8.53
C ARG A 47 -10.30 5.42 9.19
N THR A 48 -9.86 6.68 9.18
CA THR A 48 -10.51 7.77 9.95
C THR A 48 -11.25 8.78 9.08
N GLN A 49 -11.00 8.78 7.78
CA GLN A 49 -11.39 9.81 6.81
C GLN A 49 -10.93 11.23 7.22
N GLU A 50 -9.95 11.33 8.13
CA GLU A 50 -9.37 12.60 8.56
C GLU A 50 -8.22 12.98 7.62
N GLU A 51 -8.36 14.13 6.96
CA GLU A 51 -7.28 14.66 6.14
C GLU A 51 -6.14 15.20 7.03
N PRO A 52 -4.88 14.79 6.78
CA PRO A 52 -3.73 15.35 7.48
C PRO A 52 -3.58 16.83 7.15
N SER A 53 -3.07 17.61 8.10
CA SER A 53 -2.84 19.03 7.85
C SER A 53 -1.71 19.21 6.83
N HIS A 54 -1.70 20.35 6.14
CA HIS A 54 -0.62 20.68 5.20
C HIS A 54 0.77 20.66 5.86
N LYS A 55 0.84 21.00 7.16
CA LYS A 55 2.10 20.96 7.92
C LYS A 55 2.56 19.53 8.16
N ASP A 56 1.65 18.63 8.50
CA ASP A 56 1.95 17.21 8.70
C ASP A 56 2.44 16.60 7.38
N LEU A 57 1.68 16.81 6.30
CA LEU A 57 2.08 16.39 4.95
C LEU A 57 3.44 16.93 4.53
N TYR A 58 3.78 18.18 4.87
CA TYR A 58 5.06 18.78 4.49
C TYR A 58 6.25 18.09 5.17
N LEU A 59 6.08 17.63 6.41
CA LEU A 59 7.12 16.97 7.20
C LEU A 59 7.35 15.51 6.80
N GLU A 60 6.41 14.92 6.07
CA GLU A 60 6.49 13.54 5.61
C GLU A 60 7.55 13.32 4.51
N SER A 61 7.93 12.05 4.33
CA SER A 61 8.78 11.59 3.25
C SER A 61 8.17 11.89 1.88
N ASN A 62 9.02 11.94 0.84
CA ASN A 62 8.52 12.04 -0.53
C ASN A 62 7.64 10.84 -0.92
N ALA A 63 7.92 9.65 -0.38
CA ALA A 63 7.09 8.47 -0.58
C ALA A 63 5.68 8.65 0.01
N SER A 64 5.55 9.03 1.29
CA SER A 64 4.23 9.29 1.90
C SER A 64 3.46 10.38 1.15
N LYS A 65 4.14 11.45 0.70
CA LYS A 65 3.52 12.50 -0.13
C LYS A 65 3.01 11.95 -1.46
N ALA A 66 3.78 11.09 -2.13
CA ALA A 66 3.37 10.47 -3.38
C ALA A 66 2.15 9.56 -3.19
N TYR A 67 2.12 8.77 -2.10
CA TYR A 67 0.96 7.98 -1.73
C TYR A 67 -0.27 8.87 -1.45
N TRP A 68 -0.08 9.97 -0.73
CA TRP A 68 -1.15 10.93 -0.43
C TRP A 68 -1.74 11.61 -1.68
N ILE A 69 -0.87 12.02 -2.61
CA ILE A 69 -1.29 12.66 -3.87
C ILE A 69 -2.15 11.69 -4.68
N ASN A 70 -1.76 10.41 -4.72
CA ASN A 70 -2.46 9.37 -5.47
C ASN A 70 -3.47 8.60 -4.61
N ARG A 71 -3.90 9.13 -3.45
CA ARG A 71 -4.73 8.40 -2.47
C ARG A 71 -6.01 7.79 -3.02
N GLU A 72 -6.59 8.40 -4.07
CA GLU A 72 -7.80 7.92 -4.75
C GLU A 72 -7.58 6.64 -5.57
N ALA A 73 -6.33 6.32 -5.91
CA ALA A 73 -5.97 5.07 -6.59
C ALA A 73 -5.82 3.90 -5.61
N PHE A 74 -5.93 4.11 -4.30
CA PHE A 74 -5.74 3.07 -3.31
C PHE A 74 -7.07 2.61 -2.71
N GLU A 75 -7.15 1.32 -2.40
CA GLU A 75 -8.29 0.69 -1.76
C GLU A 75 -7.83 -0.15 -0.56
N LEU A 76 -8.55 -0.07 0.55
CA LEU A 76 -8.31 -0.88 1.73
C LEU A 76 -9.29 -2.06 1.74
N ILE A 77 -8.78 -3.28 1.58
CA ILE A 77 -9.55 -4.52 1.51
C ILE A 77 -9.05 -5.45 2.61
N ASP A 78 -9.93 -5.86 3.52
CA ASP A 78 -9.57 -6.70 4.67
C ASP A 78 -8.39 -6.16 5.51
N GLY A 79 -8.27 -4.83 5.56
CA GLY A 79 -7.20 -4.14 6.28
C GLY A 79 -5.86 -4.05 5.53
N VAL A 80 -5.77 -4.61 4.32
CA VAL A 80 -4.60 -4.56 3.45
C VAL A 80 -4.80 -3.50 2.37
N LEU A 81 -3.76 -2.72 2.12
CA LEU A 81 -3.71 -1.66 1.13
C LEU A 81 -3.34 -2.20 -0.25
N TYR A 82 -4.21 -1.92 -1.21
CA TYR A 82 -4.02 -2.23 -2.62
C TYR A 82 -4.03 -0.94 -3.45
N VAL A 83 -3.29 -0.93 -4.55
CA VAL A 83 -3.38 0.11 -5.59
C VAL A 83 -4.16 -0.46 -6.78
N MET A 84 -5.11 0.34 -7.27
CA MET A 84 -5.95 0.04 -8.42
C MET A 84 -5.26 0.58 -9.68
N GLU A 85 -4.85 -0.29 -10.59
CA GLU A 85 -4.30 0.07 -11.89
C GLU A 85 -5.09 -0.62 -13.00
N ASP A 86 -5.75 0.15 -13.88
CA ASP A 86 -6.42 -0.33 -15.10
C ASP A 86 -7.32 -1.58 -14.92
N SER A 87 -8.00 -1.69 -13.78
CA SER A 87 -8.85 -2.82 -13.34
C SER A 87 -8.16 -3.98 -12.61
N ASP A 88 -6.83 -3.95 -12.47
CA ASP A 88 -6.07 -4.87 -11.64
C ASP A 88 -5.79 -4.30 -10.24
N LYS A 89 -5.83 -5.17 -9.23
CA LYS A 89 -5.48 -4.85 -7.84
C LYS A 89 -4.04 -5.28 -7.58
N LYS A 90 -3.14 -4.33 -7.35
CA LYS A 90 -1.76 -4.63 -6.96
C LYS A 90 -1.56 -4.40 -5.48
N LEU A 91 -0.89 -5.33 -4.82
CA LEU A 91 -0.53 -5.18 -3.42
C LEU A 91 0.51 -4.05 -3.27
N VAL A 92 0.26 -3.13 -2.34
CA VAL A 92 1.26 -2.12 -1.98
C VAL A 92 2.31 -2.77 -1.09
N PHE A 93 3.45 -3.12 -1.67
CA PHE A 93 4.57 -3.69 -0.91
C PHE A 93 5.21 -2.62 -0.03
N PRO A 94 5.18 -2.79 1.31
CA PRO A 94 5.90 -1.92 2.21
C PRO A 94 7.39 -2.03 1.94
N ALA A 95 8.14 -0.94 2.18
CA ALA A 95 9.57 -0.85 1.88
C ALA A 95 10.36 -1.98 2.54
N SER A 96 9.98 -2.39 3.76
CA SER A 96 10.60 -3.50 4.50
C SER A 96 10.47 -4.88 3.82
N LEU A 97 9.51 -5.07 2.92
CA LEU A 97 9.36 -6.32 2.15
C LEU A 97 10.04 -6.25 0.78
N ARG A 98 10.34 -5.05 0.27
CA ARG A 98 11.07 -4.89 -1.00
C ARG A 98 12.54 -5.30 -0.91
N GLU A 99 13.14 -5.23 0.28
CA GLU A 99 14.53 -5.67 0.50
C GLU A 99 14.69 -7.20 0.59
N GLN A 100 13.59 -7.96 0.63
CA GLN A 100 13.61 -9.44 0.69
C GLN A 100 13.17 -10.12 -0.62
N ALA A 101 12.81 -9.36 -1.65
CA ALA A 101 12.38 -9.85 -2.96
C ALA A 101 13.56 -9.98 -3.94
#